data_AF-A0A4V2JAD6-F1
#
_entry.id   AF-A0A4V2JAD6-F1
#
_cell.length_a   1.000
_cell.length_b   1.000
_cell.length_c   1.000
_cell.angle_alpha   90.00
_cell.angle_beta   90.00
_cell.angle_gamma   90.00
#
_symmetry.space_group_name_H-M   'P 1'
#
loop_
_entity.id
_entity.type
_entity.pdbx_description
1 polymer ?
#
loop_
_entity_poly.entity_id
_entity_poly.type
_entity_poly.pdbx_seq_one_letter_code
_entity_poly.pdbx_strand_id
1 'polypeptide(L)' 'NSEMKIYYQKRVEKGKSKMSTLNIIRNKLIARIFAVTQRQTPYVDTLRFVA' A
#
# COMPACT_ATOMS: atom_id res chain seq x y z
N ASN A 1 -1.78 -6.57 -5.52
CA ASN A 1 -0.90 -5.60 -4.83
C ASN A 1 -0.37 -6.24 -3.55
N SER A 2 0.71 -7.03 -3.67
CA SER A 2 1.23 -7.87 -2.58
C SER A 2 1.74 -7.05 -1.40
N GLU A 3 2.18 -5.82 -1.65
CA GLU A 3 2.72 -4.91 -0.62
C GLU A 3 1.68 -4.54 0.44
N MET A 4 0.47 -4.18 0.01
CA MET A 4 -0.60 -3.77 0.93
C MET A 4 -1.07 -4.93 1.79
N LYS A 5 -1.10 -6.15 1.24
CA LYS A 5 -1.44 -7.36 1.99
C LYS A 5 -0.39 -7.67 3.06
N ILE A 6 0.90 -7.60 2.70
CA ILE A 6 2.01 -7.79 3.65
C ILE A 6 1.96 -6.71 4.74
N TYR A 7 1.74 -5.45 4.36
CA TYR A 7 1.61 -4.34 5.30
C TYR A 7 0.43 -4.53 6.27
N TYR A 8 -0.72 -4.96 5.76
CA TYR A 8 -1.90 -5.28 6.57
C TYR A 8 -1.57 -6.37 7.59
N GLN A 9 -1.02 -7.48 7.13
CA GLN A 9 -0.70 -8.64 7.95
C GLN A 9 0.28 -8.27 9.08
N LYS A 10 1.38 -7.59 8.75
CA LYS A 10 2.37 -7.10 9.74
C LYS A 10 1.75 -6.18 10.79
N ARG A 11 0.74 -5.39 10.44
CA ARG A 11 0.06 -4.47 11.37
C ARG A 11 -0.88 -5.22 12.31
N VAL A 12 -1.64 -6.18 11.77
CA VAL A 12 -2.54 -7.03 12.56
C VAL A 12 -1.76 -7.90 13.53
N GLU A 13 -0.63 -8.49 13.10
CA GLU A 13 0.28 -9.26 13.97
C GLU A 13 0.85 -8.42 15.13
N LYS A 14 1.05 -7.12 14.91
CA LYS A 14 1.46 -6.17 15.96
C LYS A 14 0.30 -5.71 16.85
N GLY A 15 -0.86 -6.37 16.81
CA GLY A 15 -2.03 -6.07 17.63
C GLY A 15 -2.76 -4.76 17.26
N LYS A 16 -2.53 -4.21 16.05
CA LYS A 16 -3.18 -2.97 15.64
C LYS A 16 -4.60 -3.24 15.14
N SER A 17 -5.51 -2.29 15.41
CA SER A 17 -6.90 -2.38 14.95
C SER A 17 -6.99 -2.59 13.44
N LYS A 18 -7.82 -3.56 13.03
CA LYS A 18 -8.09 -3.87 11.62
C LYS A 18 -8.66 -2.65 10.89
N MET A 19 -9.58 -1.92 11.53
CA MET A 19 -10.24 -0.75 10.93
C MET A 19 -9.25 0.40 10.68
N SER A 20 -8.41 0.71 11.67
CA SER A 20 -7.33 1.70 11.50
C SER A 20 -6.35 1.29 10.39
N THR A 21 -6.00 0.00 10.33
CA THR A 21 -5.09 -0.51 9.31
C THR A 21 -5.68 -0.40 7.89
N LEU A 22 -6.98 -0.67 7.72
CA LEU A 22 -7.67 -0.47 6.45
C LEU A 22 -7.70 1.01 6.04
N ASN A 23 -7.95 1.93 6.98
CA ASN A 23 -7.92 3.37 6.69
C ASN A 23 -6.54 3.82 6.18
N ILE A 24 -5.47 3.33 6.80
CA ILE A 24 -4.10 3.61 6.34
C ILE A 24 -3.88 3.07 4.93
N ILE A 25 -4.35 1.86 4.61
CA ILE A 25 -4.21 1.27 3.28
C ILE A 25 -4.95 2.09 2.23
N ARG A 26 -6.17 2.55 2.52
CA ARG A 26 -6.92 3.44 1.61
C ARG A 26 -6.15 4.72 1.31
N ASN A 27 -5.60 5.37 2.34
CA ASN A 27 -4.79 6.58 2.17
C ASN A 27 -3.52 6.31 1.35
N LYS A 28 -2.86 5.16 1.55
CA LYS A 28 -1.69 4.76 0.74
C LYS A 28 -2.05 4.59 -0.74
N LEU A 29 -3.23 4.03 -1.06
CA LEU A 29 -3.70 3.89 -2.44
C LEU A 29 -4.00 5.25 -3.07
N ILE A 30 -4.71 6.12 -2.36
CA ILE A 30 -5.03 7.48 -2.80
C ILE A 30 -3.73 8.26 -3.10
N ALA A 31 -2.76 8.22 -2.18
CA ALA A 31 -1.47 8.87 -2.38
C ALA A 31 -0.72 8.34 -3.62
N ARG A 32 -0.80 7.03 -3.91
CA ARG A 32 -0.22 6.44 -5.12
C ARG A 32 -0.86 6.95 -6.39
N ILE A 33 -2.19 7.04 -6.42
CA ILE A 33 -2.94 7.57 -7.56
C ILE A 33 -2.49 9.00 -7.84
N PHE A 34 -2.50 9.87 -6.82
CA PHE A 34 -2.04 11.26 -6.97
C PHE A 34 -0.61 11.34 -7.49
N ALA A 35 0.29 10.53 -6.96
CA ALA A 35 1.69 10.57 -7.36
C ALA A 35 1.90 10.07 -8.80
N VAL A 36 1.09 9.13 -9.31
CA VAL A 36 1.11 8.70 -10.72
C VAL A 36 0.61 9.82 -11.61
N THR A 37 -0.53 10.44 -11.26
CA THR A 37 -1.11 11.56 -12.02
C THR A 37 -0.16 12.75 -12.10
N GLN A 38 0.50 13.11 -11.00
CA GLN A 38 1.44 14.24 -10.98
C GLN A 38 2.71 13.97 -11.78
N ARG A 39 3.25 12.74 -11.71
CA ARG A 39 4.50 12.38 -12.40
C ARG A 39 4.29 12.03 -13.87
N GLN A 40 3.05 11.73 -14.29
CA GLN A 40 2.73 11.22 -15.63
C GLN A 40 3.50 9.95 -16.00
N THR A 41 3.94 9.17 -15.00
CA THR A 41 4.64 7.91 -15.17
C THR A 41 3.82 6.76 -14.58
N PRO A 42 3.75 5.60 -15.24
CA PRO A 42 2.95 4.48 -14.75
C PRO A 42 3.43 3.97 -13.39
N TYR A 43 2.50 3.43 -12.60
CA TYR A 43 2.83 2.77 -11.34
C TYR A 43 3.69 1.53 -11.59
N VAL A 44 4.81 1.41 -10.88
CA VAL A 44 5.70 0.25 -10.92
C VAL A 44 5.48 -0.60 -9.67
N ASP A 45 5.14 -1.88 -9.85
CA ASP A 45 5.06 -2.85 -8.75
C ASP A 45 6.45 -3.34 -8.39
N THR A 46 7.14 -2.63 -7.49
CA THR A 46 8.52 -2.95 -7.11
C THR A 46 8.67 -4.34 -6.48
N LEU A 47 7.66 -4.84 -5.76
CA LEU A 47 7.70 -6.18 -5.18
C LEU A 47 7.63 -7.30 -6.22
N ARG A 48 7.11 -7.03 -7.43
CA ARG A 48 7.14 -7.98 -8.54
C ARG A 48 8.56 -8.22 -9.07
N PHE A 49 9.49 -7.30 -8.83
CA PHE A 49 10.86 -7.33 -9.36
C PHE A 49 11.91 -7.70 -8.30
N VAL A 50 11.51 -7.97 -7.05
CA VAL A 50 12.40 -8.52 -6.03
C VAL A 50 12.45 -10.03 -6.24
N ALA A 51 13.42 -10.47 -7.05
CA ALA A 51 13.77 -11.88 -7.28
C ALA A 51 15.05 -12.23 -6.50
#